data_AF-A0A257K301-F1
#
_entry.id   AF-A0A257K301-F1
#
_cell.length_a   1.000
_cell.length_b   1.000
_cell.length_c   1.000
_cell.angle_alpha   90.00
_cell.angle_beta   90.00
_cell.angle_gamma   90.00
#
_symmetry.space_group_name_H-M   'P 1'
#
loop_
_entity.id
_entity.type
_entity.pdbx_description
1 polymer ?
#
loop_
_entity_poly.entity_id
_entity_poly.type
_entity_poly.pdbx_seq_one_letter_code
_entity_poly.pdbx_strand_id
1 'polypeptide(L)'
;MSILELGSRFLLLTVSVLILYFFSNRNKAETIHPLYMVVGLCTFSLCYLFTKIDIGIGVGFGLFAIFSVLRFRAKSFSINGIIFMFASLTLSILDVMYPVEQYGVLIFFQVAILILYLISSLVYFDKVSKYSNSCELVVVYEAGFSPEDKHIRKVIKEKTDLGDFHYEVILVNTVDKEVKIKVYY
;
A
#
# COMPACT_ATOMS: atom_id res chain seq x y z
N MET A 1 -0.14 -30.62 -10.84
CA MET A 1 0.37 -29.36 -11.39
C MET A 1 1.88 -29.41 -11.36
N SER A 2 2.54 -29.25 -12.51
CA SER A 2 4.02 -29.23 -12.57
C SER A 2 4.56 -27.92 -11.98
N ILE A 3 5.79 -27.92 -11.48
CA ILE A 3 6.46 -26.72 -10.94
C ILE A 3 6.52 -25.62 -12.00
N LEU A 4 6.74 -25.99 -13.25
CA LEU A 4 6.81 -25.05 -14.38
C LEU A 4 5.47 -24.38 -14.65
N GLU A 5 4.37 -25.13 -14.58
CA GLU A 5 3.03 -24.56 -14.70
C GLU A 5 2.70 -23.63 -13.52
N LEU A 6 3.13 -23.97 -12.30
CA LEU A 6 2.94 -23.10 -11.14
C LEU A 6 3.71 -21.79 -11.30
N GLY A 7 4.97 -21.86 -11.74
CA GLY A 7 5.81 -20.70 -12.00
C GLY A 7 5.22 -19.78 -13.08
N SER A 8 4.67 -20.33 -14.15
CA SER A 8 4.05 -19.53 -15.22
C SER A 8 2.78 -18.82 -14.75
N ARG A 9 1.93 -19.48 -13.94
CA ARG A 9 0.74 -18.85 -13.36
C ARG A 9 1.10 -17.76 -12.34
N PHE A 10 2.12 -17.99 -11.53
CA PHE A 10 2.64 -16.98 -10.61
C PHE A 10 3.18 -15.74 -11.35
N LEU A 11 3.92 -15.95 -12.45
CA LEU A 11 4.41 -14.86 -13.28
C LEU A 11 3.26 -14.07 -13.92
N LEU A 12 2.26 -14.77 -14.48
CA LEU A 12 1.06 -14.15 -15.02
C LEU A 12 0.36 -13.27 -13.98
N LEU A 13 0.13 -13.79 -12.77
CA LEU A 13 -0.47 -13.01 -11.69
C LEU A 13 0.36 -11.77 -11.35
N THR A 14 1.68 -11.93 -11.22
CA THR A 14 2.59 -10.82 -10.89
C THR A 14 2.52 -9.73 -11.96
N VAL A 15 2.55 -10.09 -13.24
CA VAL A 15 2.46 -9.15 -14.36
C VAL A 15 1.09 -8.47 -14.39
N SER A 16 -0.01 -9.22 -14.24
CA SER A 16 -1.36 -8.66 -14.22
C SER A 16 -1.55 -7.64 -13.09
N VAL A 17 -1.09 -7.95 -11.88
CA VAL A 17 -1.15 -7.04 -10.73
C VAL A 17 -0.30 -5.80 -10.96
N LEU A 18 0.89 -5.94 -11.56
CA LEU A 18 1.78 -4.82 -11.85
C LEU A 18 1.19 -3.88 -12.92
N ILE A 19 0.56 -4.43 -13.95
CA ILE A 19 -0.17 -3.64 -14.97
C ILE A 19 -1.33 -2.87 -14.31
N LEU A 20 -2.13 -3.53 -13.47
CA LEU A 20 -3.22 -2.89 -12.73
C LEU A 20 -2.69 -1.79 -11.80
N TYR A 21 -1.59 -2.05 -11.10
CA TYR A 21 -0.92 -1.06 -10.25
C TYR A 21 -0.49 0.16 -11.06
N PHE A 22 0.19 -0.05 -12.19
CA PHE A 22 0.67 1.03 -13.04
C PHE A 22 -0.48 1.87 -13.62
N PHE A 23 -1.54 1.21 -14.11
CA PHE A 23 -2.69 1.90 -14.70
C PHE A 23 -3.49 2.67 -13.65
N SER A 24 -3.69 2.07 -12.47
CA SER A 24 -4.42 2.72 -11.39
C SER A 24 -3.65 3.89 -10.78
N ASN A 25 -2.32 3.83 -10.71
CA ASN A 25 -1.48 4.91 -10.21
C ASN A 25 -1.18 6.00 -11.27
N ARG A 26 -1.62 5.83 -12.52
CA ARG A 26 -1.46 6.82 -13.60
C ARG A 26 -2.44 7.98 -13.46
N ASN A 27 -3.66 7.71 -12.98
CA ASN A 27 -4.63 8.76 -12.64
C ASN A 27 -4.29 9.30 -11.25
N LYS A 28 -3.74 10.52 -11.20
CA LYS A 28 -3.21 11.18 -10.00
C LYS A 28 -4.20 11.38 -8.83
N ALA A 29 -5.44 10.91 -8.93
CA ALA A 29 -6.46 11.13 -7.92
C ALA A 29 -6.17 10.35 -6.62
N GLU A 30 -5.68 9.10 -6.70
CA GLU A 30 -5.33 8.30 -5.53
C GLU A 30 -4.14 7.38 -5.83
N THR A 31 -3.03 7.55 -5.10
CA THR A 31 -1.87 6.65 -5.22
C THR A 31 -2.11 5.38 -4.42
N ILE A 32 -2.18 4.23 -5.10
CA ILE A 32 -2.30 2.93 -4.43
C ILE A 32 -1.01 2.60 -3.67
N HIS A 33 -1.16 2.13 -2.43
CA HIS A 33 -0.04 1.71 -1.59
C HIS A 33 0.66 0.46 -2.19
N PRO A 34 2.00 0.47 -2.41
CA PRO A 34 2.71 -0.67 -3.02
C PRO A 34 2.51 -2.01 -2.29
N LEU A 35 2.44 -1.97 -0.95
CA LEU A 35 2.18 -3.16 -0.12
C LEU A 35 0.89 -3.92 -0.49
N TYR A 36 -0.10 -3.30 -1.15
CA TYR A 36 -1.31 -4.03 -1.58
C TYR A 36 -1.00 -5.20 -2.52
N MET A 37 0.14 -5.17 -3.24
CA MET A 37 0.58 -6.28 -4.07
C MET A 37 0.83 -7.58 -3.26
N VAL A 38 1.25 -7.46 -2.00
CA VAL A 38 1.48 -8.59 -1.09
C VAL A 38 0.18 -9.37 -0.84
N VAL A 39 -0.95 -8.66 -0.72
CA VAL A 39 -2.27 -9.26 -0.48
C VAL A 39 -2.67 -10.17 -1.65
N GLY A 40 -2.39 -9.74 -2.88
CA GLY A 40 -2.65 -10.53 -4.09
C GLY A 40 -1.85 -11.85 -4.11
N LEU A 41 -0.57 -11.79 -3.75
CA LEU A 41 0.27 -12.97 -3.66
C LEU A 41 -0.15 -13.93 -2.53
N CYS A 42 -0.47 -13.37 -1.36
CA CYS A 42 -0.95 -14.17 -0.24
C CYS A 42 -2.28 -14.87 -0.60
N THR A 43 -3.17 -14.18 -1.30
CA THR A 43 -4.43 -14.76 -1.81
C THR A 43 -4.18 -15.88 -2.82
N PHE A 44 -3.27 -15.67 -3.78
CA PHE A 44 -2.87 -16.71 -4.74
C PHE A 44 -2.35 -17.98 -4.04
N SER A 45 -1.51 -17.80 -3.03
CA SER A 45 -0.92 -18.90 -2.26
C SER A 45 -1.99 -19.70 -1.50
N LEU A 46 -2.95 -19.02 -0.88
CA LEU A 46 -4.10 -19.65 -0.22
C LEU A 46 -5.01 -20.38 -1.21
N CYS A 47 -5.29 -19.79 -2.37
CA CYS A 47 -6.07 -20.46 -3.41
C CYS A 47 -5.36 -21.73 -3.91
N TYR A 48 -4.04 -21.70 -4.07
CA TYR A 48 -3.28 -22.89 -4.46
C TYR A 48 -3.35 -23.97 -3.36
N LEU A 49 -3.15 -23.61 -2.10
CA LEU A 49 -3.30 -24.50 -0.95
C LEU A 49 -4.68 -25.20 -0.97
N PHE A 50 -5.74 -24.45 -1.25
CA PHE A 50 -7.10 -24.98 -1.33
C PHE A 50 -7.32 -26.00 -2.45
N THR A 51 -6.51 -25.99 -3.50
CA THR A 51 -6.55 -27.04 -4.54
C THR A 51 -5.83 -28.32 -4.12
N LYS A 52 -5.02 -28.28 -3.06
CA LYS A 52 -4.16 -29.38 -2.62
C LYS A 52 -4.72 -30.17 -1.46
N ILE A 53 -5.58 -29.53 -0.68
CA ILE A 53 -6.22 -30.15 0.46
C ILE A 53 -7.68 -30.33 0.08
N ASP A 54 -8.28 -31.48 0.42
CA ASP A 54 -9.72 -31.67 0.35
C ASP A 54 -10.37 -30.88 1.48
N ILE A 55 -10.41 -29.56 1.31
CA ILE A 55 -11.00 -28.69 2.30
C ILE A 55 -12.48 -28.60 2.04
N GLY A 56 -13.28 -28.99 3.04
CA GLY A 56 -14.69 -28.70 3.05
C GLY A 56 -14.92 -27.20 2.88
N ILE A 57 -16.01 -26.85 2.21
CA ILE A 57 -16.48 -25.48 1.95
C ILE A 57 -16.29 -24.54 3.17
N GLY A 58 -16.40 -25.06 4.40
CA GLY A 58 -16.23 -24.34 5.67
C GLY A 58 -14.93 -23.56 5.88
N VAL A 59 -13.78 -23.98 5.35
CA VAL A 59 -12.52 -23.19 5.52
C VAL A 59 -12.49 -21.97 4.61
N GLY A 60 -13.03 -22.10 3.39
CA GLY A 60 -13.25 -20.94 2.51
C GLY A 60 -14.16 -19.91 3.18
N PHE A 61 -15.23 -20.37 3.84
CA PHE A 61 -16.09 -19.51 4.66
C PHE A 61 -15.37 -18.90 5.88
N GLY A 62 -14.50 -19.64 6.56
CA GLY A 62 -13.71 -19.15 7.69
C GLY A 62 -12.73 -18.03 7.30
N LEU A 63 -12.02 -18.19 6.18
CA LEU A 63 -11.13 -17.14 5.65
C LEU A 63 -11.92 -15.91 5.18
N PHE A 64 -13.09 -16.11 4.56
CA PHE A 64 -13.98 -15.01 4.21
C PHE A 64 -14.48 -14.26 5.45
N ALA A 65 -14.84 -14.96 6.52
CA ALA A 65 -15.25 -14.37 7.79
C ALA A 65 -14.12 -13.56 8.44
N ILE A 66 -12.89 -14.08 8.43
CA ILE A 66 -11.71 -13.35 8.91
C ILE A 66 -11.49 -12.07 8.11
N PHE A 67 -11.61 -12.11 6.78
CA PHE A 67 -11.50 -10.91 5.94
C PHE A 67 -12.65 -9.92 6.16
N SER A 68 -13.87 -10.38 6.36
CA SER A 68 -15.00 -9.53 6.75
C SER A 68 -14.72 -8.82 8.08
N VAL A 69 -14.28 -9.53 9.12
CA VAL A 69 -13.97 -8.95 10.43
C VAL A 69 -12.79 -7.99 10.36
N LEU A 70 -11.72 -8.34 9.64
CA LEU A 70 -10.57 -7.46 9.43
C LEU A 70 -10.98 -6.16 8.72
N ARG A 71 -11.88 -6.22 7.73
CA ARG A 71 -12.41 -5.03 7.05
C ARG A 71 -13.21 -4.13 7.99
N PHE A 72 -13.99 -4.69 8.91
CA PHE A 72 -14.81 -3.92 9.86
C PHE A 72 -14.00 -3.31 11.01
N ARG A 73 -12.90 -3.94 11.44
CA ARG A 73 -12.02 -3.40 12.49
C ARG A 73 -10.91 -2.48 11.96
N ALA A 74 -10.67 -2.46 10.66
CA ALA A 74 -9.59 -1.73 9.99
C ALA A 74 -9.73 -0.19 9.98
N LYS A 75 -10.85 0.40 10.42
CA LYS A 75 -11.02 1.86 10.38
C LYS A 75 -10.00 2.61 11.28
N SER A 76 -9.34 1.92 12.22
CA SER A 76 -8.28 2.45 13.09
C SER A 76 -6.88 1.92 12.79
N PHE A 77 -6.71 0.97 11.86
CA PHE A 77 -5.39 0.40 11.55
C PHE A 77 -4.77 1.09 10.33
N SER A 78 -3.47 1.35 10.39
CA SER A 78 -2.71 1.78 9.22
C SER A 78 -2.72 0.67 8.16
N ILE A 79 -2.63 1.06 6.89
CA ILE A 79 -2.59 0.12 5.75
C ILE A 79 -1.51 -0.95 5.94
N ASN A 80 -0.34 -0.55 6.46
CA ASN A 80 0.78 -1.45 6.74
C ASN A 80 0.40 -2.52 7.78
N GLY A 81 -0.35 -2.16 8.82
CA GLY A 81 -0.79 -3.09 9.85
C GLY A 81 -1.73 -4.17 9.31
N ILE A 82 -2.66 -3.80 8.44
CA ILE A 82 -3.60 -4.75 7.82
C ILE A 82 -2.84 -5.75 6.94
N ILE A 83 -1.89 -5.27 6.14
CA ILE A 83 -1.13 -6.11 5.21
C ILE A 83 -0.17 -7.03 5.96
N PHE A 84 0.46 -6.54 7.03
CA PHE A 84 1.26 -7.37 7.93
C PHE A 84 0.42 -8.50 8.54
N MET A 85 -0.75 -8.18 9.07
CA MET A 85 -1.67 -9.19 9.64
C MET A 85 -2.10 -10.20 8.58
N PHE A 86 -2.42 -9.74 7.37
CA PHE A 86 -2.79 -10.62 6.25
C PHE A 86 -1.65 -11.57 5.89
N ALA A 87 -0.43 -11.05 5.70
CA ALA A 87 0.74 -11.85 5.35
C ALA A 87 1.08 -12.86 6.45
N SER A 88 1.09 -12.42 7.72
CA SER A 88 1.36 -13.30 8.88
C SER A 88 0.32 -14.42 8.99
N LEU A 89 -0.96 -14.11 8.79
CA LEU A 89 -2.03 -15.09 8.79
C LEU A 89 -1.89 -16.10 7.65
N THR A 90 -1.62 -15.63 6.43
CA THR A 90 -1.37 -16.51 5.29
C THR A 90 -0.18 -17.43 5.52
N LEU A 91 0.94 -16.90 6.03
CA LEU A 91 2.12 -17.70 6.35
C LEU A 91 1.81 -18.77 7.41
N SER A 92 1.05 -18.42 8.45
CA SER A 92 0.64 -19.36 9.50
C SER A 92 -0.23 -20.49 8.94
N ILE A 93 -1.19 -20.15 8.06
CA ILE A 93 -2.06 -21.16 7.43
C ILE A 93 -1.24 -22.06 6.50
N LEU A 94 -0.34 -21.50 5.69
CA LEU A 94 0.53 -22.28 4.82
C LEU A 94 1.39 -23.25 5.63
N ASP A 95 1.99 -22.80 6.73
CA ASP A 95 2.90 -23.62 7.53
C ASP A 95 2.19 -24.82 8.19
N VAL A 96 0.95 -24.62 8.66
CA VAL A 96 0.17 -25.68 9.33
C VAL A 96 -0.54 -26.60 8.35
N MET A 97 -1.08 -26.06 7.26
CA MET A 97 -2.00 -26.82 6.40
C MET A 97 -1.32 -27.45 5.18
N TYR A 98 -0.17 -26.95 4.75
CA TYR A 98 0.43 -27.42 3.51
C TYR A 98 1.03 -28.83 3.66
N PRO A 99 0.80 -29.76 2.71
CA PRO A 99 1.30 -31.13 2.81
C PRO A 99 2.82 -31.22 2.89
N VAL A 100 3.34 -32.04 3.81
CA VAL A 100 4.78 -32.23 4.07
C VAL A 100 5.53 -32.75 2.83
N GLU A 101 4.86 -33.52 1.98
CA GLU A 101 5.44 -34.12 0.76
C GLU A 101 5.88 -33.09 -0.29
N GLN A 102 5.37 -31.86 -0.22
CA GLN A 102 5.63 -30.80 -1.21
C GLN A 102 6.36 -29.59 -0.59
N TYR A 103 7.29 -29.85 0.33
CA TYR A 103 8.03 -28.82 1.07
C TYR A 103 8.72 -27.77 0.17
N GLY A 104 9.21 -28.16 -1.01
CA GLY A 104 9.82 -27.22 -1.97
C GLY A 104 8.86 -26.13 -2.47
N VAL A 105 7.57 -26.46 -2.63
CA VAL A 105 6.55 -25.49 -3.06
C VAL A 105 6.12 -24.60 -1.89
N LEU A 106 6.10 -25.13 -0.67
CA LEU A 106 5.86 -24.34 0.55
C LEU A 106 6.93 -23.25 0.72
N ILE A 107 8.21 -23.63 0.64
CA ILE A 107 9.34 -22.68 0.73
C ILE A 107 9.22 -21.62 -0.37
N PHE A 108 8.88 -22.02 -1.59
CA PHE A 108 8.70 -21.08 -2.69
C PHE A 108 7.67 -19.99 -2.35
N PHE A 109 6.51 -20.35 -1.81
CA PHE A 109 5.50 -19.38 -1.40
C PHE A 109 5.97 -18.48 -0.24
N GLN A 110 6.59 -19.06 0.79
CA GLN A 110 7.10 -18.29 1.93
C GLN A 110 8.16 -17.26 1.49
N VAL A 111 9.13 -17.69 0.68
CA VAL A 111 10.18 -16.82 0.14
C VAL A 111 9.60 -15.77 -0.80
N ALA A 112 8.66 -16.12 -1.68
CA ALA A 112 8.03 -15.18 -2.59
C ALA A 112 7.25 -14.08 -1.83
N ILE A 113 6.49 -14.45 -0.80
CA ILE A 113 5.76 -13.49 0.05
C ILE A 113 6.75 -12.55 0.75
N LEU A 114 7.83 -13.09 1.31
CA LEU A 114 8.82 -12.31 2.04
C LEU A 114 9.57 -11.32 1.13
N ILE A 115 10.03 -11.79 -0.04
CA ILE A 115 10.70 -10.94 -1.03
C ILE A 115 9.77 -9.83 -1.51
N LEU A 116 8.52 -10.15 -1.86
CA LEU A 116 7.56 -9.15 -2.33
C LEU A 116 7.23 -8.12 -1.24
N TYR A 117 7.12 -8.55 0.02
CA TYR A 117 6.92 -7.66 1.16
C TYR A 117 8.10 -6.70 1.35
N LEU A 118 9.34 -7.21 1.31
CA LEU A 118 10.54 -6.39 1.40
C LEU A 118 10.63 -5.37 0.24
N ILE A 119 10.46 -5.82 -1.00
CA ILE A 119 10.47 -4.93 -2.18
C ILE A 119 9.40 -3.84 -2.04
N SER A 120 8.17 -4.24 -1.69
CA SER A 120 7.07 -3.29 -1.53
C SER A 120 7.31 -2.28 -0.39
N SER A 121 7.95 -2.72 0.70
CA SER A 121 8.33 -1.86 1.81
C SER A 121 9.46 -0.89 1.42
N LEU A 122 10.47 -1.36 0.70
CA LEU A 122 11.59 -0.52 0.24
C LEU A 122 11.10 0.55 -0.75
N VAL A 123 10.27 0.16 -1.73
CA VAL A 123 9.65 1.09 -2.69
C VAL A 123 8.79 2.13 -1.97
N TYR A 124 8.12 1.74 -0.89
CA TYR A 124 7.38 2.68 -0.05
C TYR A 124 8.31 3.64 0.69
N PHE A 125 9.37 3.15 1.34
CA PHE A 125 10.35 3.99 2.03
C PHE A 125 11.05 4.96 1.09
N ASP A 126 11.40 4.57 -0.14
CA ASP A 126 11.99 5.48 -1.13
C ASP A 126 10.99 6.55 -1.60
N LYS A 127 9.71 6.20 -1.77
CA LYS A 127 8.67 7.19 -2.06
C LYS A 127 8.48 8.16 -0.90
N VAL A 128 8.50 7.69 0.34
CA VAL A 128 8.33 8.54 1.53
C VAL A 128 9.59 9.37 1.80
N SER A 129 10.79 8.83 1.61
CA SER A 129 12.06 9.54 1.85
C SER A 129 12.30 10.65 0.84
N LYS A 130 11.80 10.50 -0.39
CA LYS A 130 11.82 11.56 -1.42
C LYS A 130 10.91 12.75 -1.10
N TYR A 131 10.04 12.64 -0.08
CA TYR A 131 9.22 13.72 0.48
C TYR A 131 9.42 13.84 2.00
N SER A 132 10.57 13.38 2.52
CA SER A 132 10.82 13.18 3.97
C SER A 132 10.73 14.46 4.81
N ASN A 133 10.72 15.60 4.16
CA ASN A 133 10.71 16.90 4.76
C ASN A 133 9.45 17.61 4.25
N SER A 134 8.35 17.46 4.97
CA SER A 134 7.15 18.25 4.71
C SER A 134 6.79 19.06 5.94
N CYS A 135 6.77 20.39 5.79
CA CYS A 135 6.28 21.30 6.81
C CYS A 135 4.85 21.69 6.43
N GLU A 136 3.91 21.41 7.33
CA GLU A 136 2.56 21.96 7.22
C GLU A 136 2.58 23.39 7.76
N LEU A 137 2.41 24.35 6.86
CA LEU A 137 2.36 25.77 7.20
C LEU A 137 0.91 26.24 7.07
N VAL A 138 0.38 26.77 8.18
CA VAL A 138 -0.91 27.47 8.19
C VAL A 138 -0.62 28.95 7.90
N VAL A 139 -1.10 29.44 6.76
CA VAL A 139 -0.99 30.86 6.40
C VAL A 139 -2.34 31.51 6.65
N VAL A 140 -2.39 32.39 7.65
CA VAL A 140 -3.55 33.24 7.95
C VAL A 140 -3.50 34.46 7.03
N TYR A 141 -4.58 34.71 6.29
CA TYR A 141 -4.71 35.86 5.38
C TYR A 141 -5.68 36.89 5.97
N GLU A 142 -5.25 38.14 6.16
CA GLU A 142 -6.12 39.16 6.75
C GLU A 142 -7.02 39.86 5.71
N ALA A 143 -6.59 39.99 4.45
CA ALA A 143 -7.36 40.63 3.38
C ALA A 143 -7.19 39.90 2.04
N GLY A 144 -8.33 39.52 1.44
CA GLY A 144 -8.46 39.11 0.03
C GLY A 144 -7.45 38.08 -0.49
N PHE A 145 -7.83 36.80 -0.56
CA PHE A 145 -7.04 35.78 -1.23
C PHE A 145 -6.92 36.11 -2.73
N SER A 146 -5.74 36.55 -3.16
CA SER A 146 -5.35 36.59 -4.57
C SER A 146 -4.40 35.42 -4.83
N PRO A 147 -4.77 34.42 -5.65
CA PRO A 147 -3.95 33.24 -5.96
C PRO A 147 -2.82 33.57 -6.93
N GLU A 148 -2.06 34.63 -6.67
CA GLU A 148 -0.83 34.89 -7.39
C GLU A 148 0.29 34.06 -6.76
N ASP A 149 0.76 33.06 -7.52
CA ASP A 149 1.84 32.11 -7.18
C ASP A 149 3.11 32.79 -6.62
N LYS A 150 3.34 34.07 -6.96
CA LYS A 150 4.44 34.89 -6.44
C LYS A 150 4.33 35.25 -4.96
N HIS A 151 3.14 35.54 -4.44
CA HIS A 151 2.98 35.96 -3.04
C HIS A 151 3.15 34.77 -2.09
N ILE A 152 2.59 33.60 -2.45
CA ILE A 152 2.69 32.37 -1.67
C ILE A 152 4.15 31.91 -1.56
N ARG A 153 4.89 31.93 -2.68
CA ARG A 153 6.32 31.58 -2.67
C ARG A 153 7.16 32.54 -1.82
N LYS A 154 6.84 33.83 -1.83
CA LYS A 154 7.55 34.83 -1.01
C LYS A 154 7.32 34.61 0.49
N VAL A 155 6.07 34.37 0.90
CA VAL A 155 5.70 34.10 2.30
C VAL A 155 6.33 32.80 2.81
N ILE A 156 6.35 31.74 1.98
CA ILE A 156 7.00 30.47 2.34
C ILE A 156 8.51 30.65 2.47
N LYS A 157 9.14 31.41 1.57
CA LYS A 157 10.58 31.67 1.62
C LYS A 157 10.99 32.53 2.83
N GLU A 158 10.21 33.56 3.17
CA GLU A 158 10.44 34.40 4.36
C GLU A 158 10.28 33.65 5.68
N LYS A 159 9.32 32.71 5.76
CA LYS A 159 9.06 31.96 7.00
C LYS A 159 9.90 30.70 7.18
N THR A 160 10.45 30.15 6.10
CA THR A 160 11.04 28.80 6.12
C THR A 160 12.49 28.74 5.63
N ASP A 161 13.04 29.81 5.04
CA ASP A 161 14.42 29.89 4.48
C ASP A 161 14.78 28.79 3.46
N LEU A 162 13.78 28.15 2.86
CA LEU A 162 13.96 27.06 1.89
C LEU A 162 14.10 27.64 0.47
N GLY A 163 15.18 27.24 -0.22
CA GLY A 163 15.54 27.74 -1.55
C GLY A 163 14.72 27.12 -2.70
N ASP A 164 14.46 25.81 -2.63
CA ASP A 164 13.72 25.05 -3.63
C ASP A 164 12.68 24.18 -2.90
N PHE A 165 11.40 24.39 -3.20
CA PHE A 165 10.31 23.70 -2.51
C PHE A 165 9.11 23.52 -3.43
N HIS A 166 8.44 22.37 -3.29
CA HIS A 166 7.17 22.11 -3.93
C HIS A 166 6.07 22.28 -2.88
N TYR A 167 4.99 22.99 -3.19
CA TYR A 167 3.89 23.16 -2.23
C TYR A 167 2.57 22.65 -2.80
N GLU A 168 1.72 22.12 -1.93
CA GLU A 168 0.38 21.64 -2.25
C GLU A 168 -0.61 22.26 -1.27
N VAL A 169 -1.68 22.86 -1.80
CA VAL A 169 -2.74 23.47 -0.97
C VAL A 169 -3.67 22.36 -0.52
N ILE A 170 -3.64 22.03 0.78
CA ILE A 170 -4.46 20.97 1.36
C ILE A 170 -5.89 21.46 1.57
N LEU A 171 -6.04 22.66 2.14
CA LEU A 171 -7.33 23.16 2.58
C LEU A 171 -7.37 24.69 2.53
N VAL A 172 -8.42 25.22 1.93
CA VAL A 172 -8.73 26.65 1.91
C VAL A 172 -9.99 26.85 2.76
N ASN A 173 -9.84 27.48 3.92
CA ASN A 173 -10.93 27.87 4.78
C ASN A 173 -11.23 29.36 4.57
N THR A 174 -12.26 29.65 3.79
CA THR A 174 -12.66 31.02 3.46
C THR A 174 -13.35 31.76 4.62
N VAL A 175 -13.84 31.02 5.62
CA VAL A 175 -14.53 31.58 6.80
C VAL A 175 -13.50 32.12 7.80
N ASP A 176 -12.50 31.31 8.13
CA ASP A 176 -11.41 31.69 9.04
C ASP A 176 -10.25 32.40 8.32
N LYS A 177 -10.35 32.54 6.99
CA LYS A 177 -9.30 33.08 6.11
C LYS A 177 -7.95 32.37 6.26
N GLU A 178 -7.98 31.05 6.46
CA GLU A 178 -6.79 30.23 6.63
C GLU A 178 -6.57 29.35 5.40
N VAL A 179 -5.33 29.27 4.94
CA VAL A 179 -4.91 28.30 3.92
C VAL A 179 -3.87 27.38 4.55
N LYS A 180 -4.19 26.10 4.60
CA LYS A 180 -3.26 25.05 5.01
C LYS A 180 -2.49 24.57 3.78
N ILE A 181 -1.18 24.80 3.80
CA ILE A 181 -0.28 24.44 2.71
C ILE A 181 0.69 23.39 3.22
N LYS A 182 0.85 22.30 2.48
CA LYS A 182 1.92 21.34 2.69
C LYS A 182 3.10 21.74 1.83
N VAL A 183 4.22 22.06 2.45
CA VAL A 183 5.45 22.41 1.75
C VAL A 183 6.39 21.21 1.83
N TYR A 184 6.75 20.65 0.68
CA TYR A 184 7.73 19.59 0.50
C TYR A 184 9.10 20.19 0.16
N TYR A 185 10.14 19.81 0.91
CA TYR A 185 11.54 20.23 0.75
C TYR A 185 12.50 19.05 0.89
#